data_AF-A0A2G9T7T1-F1
#
_entry.id   AF-A0A2G9T7T1-F1
#
_cell.length_a   1.000
_cell.length_b   1.000
_cell.length_c   1.000
_cell.angle_alpha   90.00
_cell.angle_beta   90.00
_cell.angle_gamma   90.00
#
_symmetry.space_group_name_H-M   'P 1'
#
loop_
_entity.id
_entity.type
_entity.pdbx_description
1 polymer ?
#
loop_
_entity_poly.entity_id
_entity_poly.type
_entity_poly.pdbx_seq_one_letter_code
_entity_poly.pdbx_strand_id
1 'polypeptide(L)'
;MTHLHDAAQILWYFMVIFRVNFFAMFENICFLIPMSNSLQVFYEGKWLEVLGCGIMEQRLLESTGAGDKVGWAFGLGLERLAMILYGIPDIRLFWSTDSGFLSQFSGKSPTDKIKYKPVSVHPQVLFDMSFFLPDGVVYHDMTANVNDTVRNIGGDLVEQ
;
A
#
# COMPACT_ATOMS: atom_id res chain seq x y z
N MET A 1 -23.74 14.93 -1.58
CA MET A 1 -22.86 15.50 -0.54
C MET A 1 -22.95 14.71 0.78
N THR A 2 -24.13 14.22 1.16
CA THR A 2 -24.35 13.36 2.35
C THR A 2 -23.60 12.02 2.29
N HIS A 3 -23.66 11.30 1.18
CA HIS A 3 -23.06 9.95 1.07
C HIS A 3 -21.52 9.90 1.10
N LEU A 4 -20.84 11.01 0.75
CA LEU A 4 -19.38 11.10 0.86
C LEU A 4 -18.96 11.27 2.34
N HIS A 5 -19.79 11.97 3.12
CA HIS A 5 -19.57 12.16 4.54
C HIS A 5 -19.70 10.82 5.30
N ASP A 6 -20.64 9.97 4.88
CA ASP A 6 -20.82 8.62 5.45
C ASP A 6 -19.59 7.73 5.23
N ALA A 7 -19.05 7.71 3.99
CA ALA A 7 -17.84 6.94 3.67
C ALA A 7 -16.61 7.45 4.44
N ALA A 8 -16.45 8.78 4.54
CA ALA A 8 -15.38 9.39 5.33
C ALA A 8 -15.51 9.07 6.82
N GLN A 9 -16.74 9.03 7.35
CA GLN A 9 -17.00 8.70 8.75
C GLN A 9 -16.71 7.22 9.04
N ILE A 10 -17.06 6.30 8.15
CA ILE A 10 -16.71 4.88 8.27
C ILE A 10 -15.19 4.69 8.25
N LEU A 11 -14.50 5.32 7.30
CA LEU A 11 -13.03 5.28 7.23
C LEU A 11 -12.40 5.86 8.49
N TRP A 12 -12.93 6.96 9.02
CA TRP A 12 -12.49 7.54 10.28
C TRP A 12 -12.66 6.58 11.46
N TYR A 13 -13.83 5.96 11.62
CA TYR A 13 -14.06 4.97 12.68
C TYR A 13 -13.12 3.77 12.56
N PHE A 14 -12.93 3.26 11.34
CA PHE A 14 -11.98 2.19 11.07
C PHE A 14 -10.57 2.60 11.52
N MET A 15 -10.09 3.78 11.16
CA MET A 15 -8.75 4.27 11.52
C MET A 15 -8.60 4.51 13.04
N VAL A 16 -9.66 4.97 13.71
CA VAL A 16 -9.68 5.12 15.17
C VAL A 16 -9.54 3.77 15.88
N ILE A 17 -10.15 2.70 15.35
CA ILE A 17 -9.98 1.34 15.88
C ILE A 17 -8.50 0.92 15.84
N PHE A 18 -7.79 1.27 14.77
CA PHE A 18 -6.35 0.99 14.64
C PHE A 18 -5.45 2.00 15.36
N ARG A 19 -6.02 3.01 16.03
CA ARG A 19 -5.30 4.05 16.81
C ARG A 19 -4.20 4.74 16.01
N VAL A 20 -4.40 4.89 14.71
CA VAL A 20 -3.50 5.62 13.82
C VAL A 20 -3.88 7.09 13.88
N ASN A 21 -2.99 7.95 14.36
CA ASN A 21 -3.20 9.40 14.31
C ASN A 21 -3.18 9.84 12.84
N PHE A 22 -4.35 10.15 12.32
CA PHE A 22 -4.56 10.43 10.91
C PHE A 22 -4.96 11.89 10.70
N PHE A 23 -4.43 12.52 9.64
CA PHE A 23 -4.95 13.77 9.11
C PHE A 23 -5.39 13.54 7.67
N ALA A 24 -6.69 13.54 7.40
CA ALA A 24 -7.23 13.27 6.08
C ALA A 24 -6.98 14.48 5.17
N MET A 25 -5.94 14.44 4.34
CA MET A 25 -5.79 15.37 3.24
C MET A 25 -6.44 14.77 1.99
N PHE A 26 -7.50 15.42 1.53
CA PHE A 26 -8.28 15.02 0.37
C PHE A 26 -7.61 15.53 -0.91
N GLU A 27 -6.89 14.69 -1.63
CA GLU A 27 -6.39 15.01 -2.98
C GLU A 27 -7.02 14.11 -4.03
N ASN A 28 -7.35 14.72 -5.17
CA ASN A 28 -8.07 14.09 -6.28
C ASN A 28 -7.19 13.04 -6.97
N ILE A 29 -7.60 11.78 -6.98
CA ILE A 29 -6.98 10.71 -7.76
C ILE A 29 -7.89 10.34 -8.94
N CYS A 30 -7.33 10.20 -10.13
CA CYS A 30 -8.10 9.95 -11.34
C CYS A 30 -8.41 8.44 -11.49
N PHE A 31 -9.69 8.07 -11.47
CA PHE A 31 -10.37 6.97 -12.21
C PHE A 31 -11.85 6.78 -11.79
N LEU A 32 -12.34 7.53 -10.79
CA LEU A 32 -13.73 7.48 -10.30
C LEU A 32 -14.30 8.90 -10.14
N ILE A 33 -14.87 9.48 -11.20
CA ILE A 33 -15.53 10.83 -11.18
C ILE A 33 -14.53 11.94 -10.70
N PRO A 34 -14.77 13.24 -10.88
CA PRO A 34 -13.99 14.31 -10.20
C PRO A 34 -14.05 14.33 -8.64
N MET A 35 -14.42 13.23 -7.97
CA MET A 35 -14.42 13.10 -6.49
C MET A 35 -13.90 11.73 -6.05
N SER A 36 -12.69 11.41 -6.50
CA SER A 36 -11.93 10.27 -6.00
C SER A 36 -10.82 10.83 -5.12
N ASN A 37 -10.81 10.41 -3.87
CA ASN A 37 -9.99 10.99 -2.82
C ASN A 37 -8.93 9.98 -2.38
N SER A 38 -7.66 10.39 -2.36
CA SER A 38 -6.66 9.71 -1.56
C SER A 38 -6.81 10.11 -0.10
N LEU A 39 -6.45 9.18 0.78
CA LEU A 39 -6.30 9.43 2.19
C LEU A 39 -4.83 9.22 2.56
N GLN A 40 -4.19 10.26 3.08
CA GLN A 40 -2.75 10.31 3.37
C GLN A 40 -2.45 10.38 4.88
N VAL A 41 -1.61 9.49 5.41
CA VAL A 41 -1.10 9.55 6.80
C VAL A 41 0.13 10.45 6.84
N PHE A 42 0.24 11.29 7.86
CA PHE A 42 1.52 11.91 8.20
C PHE A 42 2.34 10.96 9.08
N TYR A 43 3.41 10.39 8.52
CA TYR A 43 4.29 9.44 9.20
C TYR A 43 5.75 9.82 8.98
N GLU A 44 6.53 9.90 10.07
CA GLU A 44 7.97 10.23 10.04
C GLU A 44 8.33 11.47 9.20
N GLY A 45 7.50 12.52 9.27
CA GLY A 45 7.75 13.78 8.57
C GLY A 45 7.32 13.80 7.10
N LYS A 46 6.70 12.74 6.58
CA LYS A 46 6.23 12.63 5.20
C LYS A 46 4.74 12.30 5.13
N TRP A 47 4.10 12.77 4.07
CA TRP A 47 2.76 12.32 3.70
C TRP A 47 2.85 11.01 2.92
N LEU A 48 2.22 9.97 3.45
CA LEU A 48 2.13 8.66 2.82
C LEU A 48 0.67 8.37 2.50
N GLU A 49 0.34 8.20 1.24
CA GLU A 49 -0.98 7.71 0.85
C GLU A 49 -1.18 6.29 1.37
N VAL A 50 -2.26 6.01 2.11
CA VAL A 50 -2.50 4.67 2.69
C VAL A 50 -3.72 3.99 2.09
N LEU A 51 -4.70 4.77 1.65
CA LEU A 51 -5.91 4.25 1.03
C LEU A 51 -6.50 5.24 0.03
N GLY A 52 -7.15 4.70 -0.99
CA GLY A 52 -7.97 5.47 -1.92
C GLY A 52 -9.44 5.20 -1.62
N CYS A 53 -10.28 6.23 -1.67
CA CYS A 53 -11.73 6.10 -1.55
C CYS A 53 -12.45 6.98 -2.57
N GLY A 54 -13.63 6.54 -3.01
CA GLY A 54 -14.40 7.29 -4.00
C GLY A 54 -15.84 6.82 -4.11
N ILE A 55 -16.66 7.67 -4.71
CA ILE A 55 -18.02 7.30 -5.13
C ILE A 55 -17.92 6.45 -6.40
N MET A 56 -18.65 5.35 -6.45
CA MET A 56 -18.70 4.50 -7.63
C MET A 56 -19.41 5.21 -8.79
N GLU A 57 -18.91 5.02 -10.00
CA GLU A 57 -19.55 5.58 -11.20
C GLU A 57 -20.94 4.98 -11.43
N GLN A 58 -21.96 5.83 -11.63
CA GLN A 58 -23.35 5.36 -11.77
C GLN A 58 -23.53 4.40 -12.96
N ARG A 59 -22.81 4.64 -14.06
CA ARG A 59 -22.83 3.75 -15.24
C ARG A 59 -22.36 2.33 -14.93
N LEU A 60 -21.42 2.16 -13.99
CA LEU A 60 -20.95 0.86 -13.51
C LEU A 60 -21.99 0.18 -12.61
N LEU A 61 -22.73 0.97 -11.81
CA LEU A 61 -23.83 0.45 -10.99
C LEU A 61 -25.03 0.02 -11.85
N GLU A 62 -25.33 0.79 -12.90
CA GLU A 62 -26.36 0.45 -13.88
C GLU A 62 -26.03 -0.86 -14.62
N SER A 63 -24.78 -1.05 -15.05
CA SER A 63 -24.36 -2.26 -15.77
C SER A 63 -24.38 -3.54 -14.91
N THR A 64 -24.34 -3.40 -13.58
CA THR A 64 -24.41 -4.51 -12.62
C THR A 64 -25.83 -4.77 -12.10
N GLY A 65 -26.83 -4.03 -12.58
CA GLY A 65 -28.24 -4.17 -12.16
C GLY A 65 -28.57 -3.47 -10.85
N ALA A 66 -27.69 -2.61 -10.33
CA ALA A 66 -27.84 -1.83 -9.11
C ALA A 66 -28.00 -0.32 -9.40
N GLY A 67 -28.63 0.02 -10.54
CA GLY A 67 -28.75 1.40 -11.02
C GLY A 67 -29.60 2.33 -10.15
N ASP A 68 -30.39 1.78 -9.22
CA ASP A 68 -31.17 2.50 -8.22
C ASP A 68 -30.38 2.84 -6.94
N LYS A 69 -29.11 2.43 -6.85
CA LYS A 69 -28.26 2.62 -5.67
C LYS A 69 -27.13 3.60 -5.94
N VAL A 70 -26.61 4.18 -4.86
CA VAL A 70 -25.36 4.93 -4.81
C VAL A 70 -24.37 4.12 -3.98
N GLY A 71 -23.20 3.84 -4.56
CA GLY A 71 -22.14 3.04 -3.93
C GLY A 71 -20.89 3.87 -3.66
N TRP A 72 -20.14 3.46 -2.64
CA TRP A 72 -18.78 3.94 -2.36
C TRP A 72 -17.84 2.75 -2.35
N ALA A 73 -16.61 2.98 -2.79
CA ALA A 73 -15.56 1.98 -2.79
C ALA A 73 -14.32 2.57 -2.11
N PHE A 74 -13.59 1.72 -1.41
CA PHE A 74 -12.30 2.07 -0.81
C PHE A 74 -11.34 0.90 -0.96
N GLY A 75 -10.07 1.21 -1.19
CA GLY A 75 -8.99 0.24 -1.27
C GLY A 75 -7.99 0.51 -0.16
N LEU A 76 -7.74 -0.50 0.68
CA LEU A 76 -6.77 -0.44 1.77
C LEU A 76 -5.51 -1.20 1.36
N GLY A 77 -4.35 -0.53 1.38
CA GLY A 77 -3.06 -1.21 1.32
C GLY A 77 -2.71 -1.79 2.68
N LEU A 78 -3.04 -3.07 2.91
CA LEU A 78 -2.83 -3.73 4.21
C LEU A 78 -1.35 -3.73 4.62
N GLU A 79 -0.45 -3.96 3.67
CA GLU A 79 0.99 -3.99 3.89
C GLU A 79 1.50 -2.62 4.33
N ARG A 80 1.05 -1.55 3.65
CA ARG A 80 1.43 -0.17 3.99
C ARG A 80 0.89 0.24 5.36
N LEU A 81 -0.34 -0.12 5.69
CA LEU A 81 -0.91 0.12 7.02
C LEU A 81 -0.14 -0.65 8.10
N ALA A 82 0.20 -1.91 7.86
CA ALA A 82 0.97 -2.74 8.79
C ALA A 82 2.39 -2.20 9.00
N MET A 83 3.05 -1.69 7.95
CA MET A 83 4.35 -1.03 8.05
C MET A 83 4.30 0.18 8.99
N ILE A 84 3.29 1.05 8.85
CA ILE A 84 3.10 2.23 9.70
C ILE A 84 2.72 1.83 11.13
N LEU A 85 1.79 0.89 11.28
CA LEU A 85 1.26 0.48 12.59
C LEU A 85 2.35 -0.20 13.43
N TYR A 86 3.05 -1.16 12.84
CA TYR A 86 4.06 -1.98 13.52
C TYR A 86 5.49 -1.43 13.39
N GLY A 87 5.73 -0.41 12.56
CA GLY A 87 7.07 0.12 12.31
C GLY A 87 7.96 -0.84 11.53
N ILE A 88 7.39 -1.56 10.56
CA ILE A 88 8.12 -2.51 9.72
C ILE A 88 8.79 -1.72 8.58
N PRO A 89 10.13 -1.80 8.42
CA PRO A 89 10.86 -0.98 7.48
C PRO A 89 10.77 -1.46 6.02
N ASP A 90 10.46 -2.75 5.80
CA ASP A 90 10.48 -3.37 4.48
C ASP A 90 9.29 -4.33 4.28
N ILE A 91 8.65 -4.26 3.11
CA ILE A 91 7.54 -5.12 2.70
C ILE A 91 7.95 -6.59 2.52
N ARG A 92 9.22 -6.87 2.18
CA ARG A 92 9.74 -8.23 1.98
C ARG A 92 9.65 -9.07 3.26
N LEU A 93 9.65 -8.43 4.43
CA LEU A 93 9.50 -9.11 5.72
C LEU A 93 8.15 -9.84 5.84
N PHE A 94 7.10 -9.40 5.14
CA PHE A 94 5.82 -10.11 5.13
C PHE A 94 5.87 -11.45 4.38
N TRP A 95 6.84 -11.61 3.46
CA TRP A 95 7.05 -12.83 2.68
C TRP A 95 8.14 -13.73 3.30
N SER A 96 8.86 -13.23 4.30
CA SER A 96 9.90 -13.98 4.99
C SER A 96 9.32 -15.08 5.88
N THR A 97 9.90 -16.28 5.83
CA THR A 97 9.59 -17.39 6.72
C THR A 97 10.45 -17.39 7.99
N ASP A 98 11.18 -16.31 8.27
CA ASP A 98 12.08 -16.23 9.41
C ASP A 98 11.29 -16.27 10.74
N SER A 99 11.68 -17.21 11.60
CA SER A 99 11.04 -17.41 12.89
C SER A 99 11.19 -16.21 13.84
N GLY A 100 12.25 -15.41 13.68
CA GLY A 100 12.48 -14.19 14.43
C GLY A 100 11.49 -13.08 14.08
N PHE A 101 10.98 -13.03 12.85
CA PHE A 101 9.86 -12.16 12.47
C PHE A 101 8.52 -12.75 12.95
N LEU A 102 8.23 -14.01 12.58
CA LEU A 102 6.94 -14.65 12.83
C LEU A 102 6.60 -14.77 14.33
N SER A 103 7.60 -15.03 15.17
CA SER A 103 7.41 -15.14 16.63
C SER A 103 6.99 -13.82 17.29
N GLN A 104 7.30 -12.65 16.69
CA GLN A 104 6.92 -11.35 17.24
C GLN A 104 5.41 -11.09 17.15
N PHE A 105 4.74 -11.70 16.16
CA PHE A 105 3.32 -11.54 15.90
C PHE A 105 2.48 -12.76 16.32
N SER A 106 3.11 -13.90 16.61
CA SER A 106 2.43 -15.11 17.03
C SER A 106 1.71 -14.93 18.39
N GLY A 107 0.42 -15.25 18.43
CA GLY A 107 -0.41 -15.20 19.64
C GLY A 107 -0.77 -13.79 20.13
N LYS A 108 -0.58 -12.76 19.30
CA LYS A 108 -0.96 -11.38 19.62
C LYS A 108 -2.30 -11.00 18.99
N SER A 109 -3.05 -10.15 19.69
CA SER A 109 -4.28 -9.56 19.17
C SER A 109 -3.94 -8.34 18.29
N PRO A 110 -4.73 -8.04 17.25
CA PRO A 110 -4.59 -6.80 16.47
C PRO A 110 -4.65 -5.51 17.30
N THR A 111 -5.25 -5.58 18.50
CA THR A 111 -5.35 -4.46 19.44
C THR A 111 -4.09 -4.25 20.29
N ASP A 112 -3.17 -5.22 20.28
CA ASP A 112 -1.95 -5.14 21.08
C ASP A 112 -0.98 -4.13 20.46
N LYS A 113 -0.34 -3.33 21.32
CA LYS A 113 0.71 -2.39 20.89
C LYS A 113 2.00 -3.16 20.57
N ILE A 114 2.08 -3.69 19.37
CA ILE A 114 3.27 -4.38 18.85
C ILE A 114 4.12 -3.37 18.09
N LYS A 115 5.43 -3.39 18.33
CA LYS A 115 6.41 -2.70 17.50
C LYS A 115 7.45 -3.73 17.06
N TYR A 116 7.67 -3.77 15.76
CA TYR A 116 8.64 -4.66 15.14
C TYR A 116 10.04 -4.34 15.66
N LYS A 117 10.76 -5.39 16.05
CA LYS A 117 12.19 -5.32 16.36
C LYS A 117 12.96 -5.92 15.20
N PRO A 118 13.94 -5.19 14.64
CA PRO A 118 14.77 -5.70 13.55
C PRO A 118 15.41 -7.04 13.93
N VAL A 119 15.15 -8.05 13.10
CA VAL A 119 15.92 -9.31 13.11
C VAL A 119 17.27 -9.04 12.43
N SER A 120 18.28 -9.88 12.71
CA SER A 120 19.66 -9.73 12.24
C SER A 120 19.76 -9.22 10.78
N VAL A 121 20.30 -8.02 10.63
CA VAL A 121 20.46 -7.34 9.34
C VAL A 121 21.83 -7.69 8.78
N HIS A 122 21.86 -8.25 7.57
CA HIS A 122 23.10 -8.50 6.84
C HIS A 122 23.59 -7.19 6.18
N PRO A 123 24.91 -6.98 6.05
CA PRO A 123 25.43 -5.80 5.36
C PRO A 123 25.02 -5.81 3.88
N GLN A 124 24.56 -4.65 3.39
CA GLN A 124 24.24 -4.45 1.97
C GLN A 124 25.52 -4.54 1.13
N VAL A 125 25.42 -5.23 -0.01
CA VAL A 125 26.49 -5.30 -1.01
C VAL A 125 25.98 -4.67 -2.30
N LEU A 126 26.71 -3.68 -2.80
CA LEU A 126 26.34 -2.94 -4.01
C LEU A 126 27.10 -3.50 -5.22
N PHE A 127 26.37 -3.76 -6.30
CA PHE A 127 26.93 -4.19 -7.57
C PHE A 127 26.30 -3.38 -8.71
N ASP A 128 27.15 -2.84 -9.58
CA ASP A 128 26.70 -2.13 -10.79
C ASP A 128 26.71 -3.09 -11.99
N MET A 129 25.66 -3.04 -12.80
CA MET A 129 25.56 -3.81 -14.04
C MET A 129 25.23 -2.87 -15.21
N SER A 130 25.93 -3.02 -16.32
CA SER A 130 25.66 -2.30 -17.57
C SER A 130 25.70 -3.26 -18.75
N PHE A 131 24.81 -3.06 -19.71
CA PHE A 131 24.72 -3.87 -20.92
C PHE A 131 24.12 -3.06 -22.06
N PHE A 132 24.39 -3.49 -23.29
CA PHE A 132 23.86 -2.85 -24.49
C PHE A 132 22.42 -3.29 -24.76
N LEU A 133 21.62 -2.36 -25.26
CA LEU A 133 20.26 -2.63 -25.70
C LEU A 133 20.25 -3.26 -27.10
N PRO A 134 19.38 -4.26 -27.36
CA PRO A 134 19.14 -4.75 -28.71
C PRO A 134 18.44 -3.69 -29.56
N ASP A 135 18.67 -3.75 -30.88
CA ASP A 135 18.04 -2.83 -31.83
C ASP A 135 16.51 -2.92 -31.78
N GLY A 136 15.85 -1.77 -31.68
CA GLY A 136 14.38 -1.67 -31.67
C GLY A 136 13.72 -1.73 -30.29
N VAL A 137 14.48 -1.87 -29.19
CA VAL A 137 13.94 -1.83 -27.82
C VAL A 137 13.89 -0.38 -27.31
N VAL A 138 12.72 0.05 -26.85
CA VAL A 138 12.52 1.36 -26.22
C VAL A 138 12.86 1.28 -24.73
N TYR A 139 13.60 2.26 -24.22
CA TYR A 139 14.06 2.32 -22.83
C TYR A 139 12.92 2.15 -21.80
N HIS A 140 11.76 2.77 -22.03
CA HIS A 140 10.65 2.73 -21.07
C HIS A 140 10.06 1.33 -20.83
N ASP A 141 10.03 0.47 -21.84
CA ASP A 141 9.51 -0.90 -21.71
C ASP A 141 10.56 -1.83 -21.07
N MET A 142 11.84 -1.46 -21.17
CA MET A 142 12.96 -2.29 -20.73
C MET A 142 13.18 -2.24 -19.22
N THR A 143 12.98 -1.10 -18.55
CA THR A 143 13.17 -0.99 -17.10
C THR A 143 12.31 -1.98 -16.31
N ALA A 144 11.04 -2.15 -16.69
CA ALA A 144 10.15 -3.12 -16.06
C ALA A 144 10.63 -4.56 -16.29
N ASN A 145 10.99 -4.90 -17.53
CA ASN A 145 11.47 -6.24 -17.88
C ASN A 145 12.78 -6.61 -17.15
N VAL A 146 13.69 -5.64 -16.99
CA VAL A 146 14.94 -5.84 -16.25
C VAL A 146 14.64 -6.05 -14.78
N ASN A 147 13.80 -5.20 -14.17
CA ASN A 147 13.43 -5.33 -12.76
C ASN A 147 12.74 -6.67 -12.48
N ASP A 148 11.88 -7.14 -13.37
CA ASP A 148 11.22 -8.44 -13.25
C ASP A 148 12.23 -9.59 -13.40
N THR A 149 13.18 -9.48 -14.32
CA THR A 149 14.25 -10.47 -14.48
C THR A 149 15.14 -10.54 -13.24
N VAL A 150 15.52 -9.38 -12.69
CA VAL A 150 16.31 -9.26 -11.46
C VAL A 150 15.56 -9.88 -10.28
N ARG A 151 14.26 -9.62 -10.16
CA ARG A 151 13.41 -10.25 -9.12
C ARG A 151 13.28 -11.76 -9.30
N ASN A 152 13.15 -12.23 -10.54
CA ASN A 152 13.04 -13.66 -10.84
C ASN A 152 14.32 -14.43 -10.48
N ILE A 153 15.50 -13.82 -10.66
CA ILE A 153 16.79 -14.46 -10.38
C ILE A 153 17.23 -14.23 -8.92
N GLY A 154 17.16 -12.98 -8.45
CA GLY A 154 17.67 -12.56 -7.15
C GLY A 154 16.67 -12.71 -6.00
N GLY A 155 15.36 -12.80 -6.29
CA GLY A 155 14.31 -12.97 -5.30
C GLY A 155 14.38 -11.92 -4.19
N ASP A 156 14.27 -12.38 -2.94
CA ASP A 156 14.25 -11.52 -1.76
C ASP A 156 15.63 -10.93 -1.39
N LEU A 157 16.72 -11.34 -2.05
CA LEU A 157 18.06 -10.81 -1.80
C LEU A 157 18.25 -9.40 -2.39
N VAL A 158 17.44 -9.03 -3.38
CA VAL A 158 17.52 -7.73 -4.04
C VAL A 158 16.64 -6.72 -3.31
N GLU A 159 17.26 -5.68 -2.76
CA GLU A 159 16.53 -4.62 -2.04
C GLU A 159 16.07 -3.48 -2.94
N GLN A 160 16.88 -3.13 -3.96
CA GLN A 160 16.73 -1.95 -4.82
C GLN A 160 17.13 -2.24 -6.25
#